data_AF-A0A531LG21-F1
#
_entry.id   AF-A0A531LG21-F1
#
_cell.length_a   1.000
_cell.length_b   1.000
_cell.length_c   1.000
_cell.angle_alpha   90.00
_cell.angle_beta   90.00
_cell.angle_gamma   90.00
#
_symmetry.space_group_name_H-M   'P 1'
#
loop_
_entity.id
_entity.type
_entity.pdbx_description
1 polymer ?
#
loop_
_entity_poly.entity_id
_entity_poly.type
_entity_poly.pdbx_seq_one_letter_code
_entity_poly.pdbx_strand_id
1 'polypeptide(L)'
;MTSLTASLRLLTSVLAMPLAMGPAWAQQSAPAPALTLELNGAQASEKGCRLTFVVNNTLGADLSKAAFEIALFNEAGVVDRLTVLDFKDLPAGKTKVTRFDLAG
;
A
#
# COMPACT_ATOMS: atom_id res chain seq x y z
N MET A 1 -13.08 -79.50 -30.23
CA MET A 1 -14.10 -78.53 -29.77
C MET A 1 -13.38 -77.41 -29.05
N THR A 2 -13.71 -76.21 -29.47
CA THR A 2 -13.12 -74.89 -29.26
C THR A 2 -13.20 -74.40 -27.81
N SER A 3 -12.18 -73.61 -27.42
CA SER A 3 -12.19 -72.41 -26.55
C SER A 3 -10.96 -72.40 -25.62
N LEU A 4 -9.81 -71.85 -26.01
CA LEU A 4 -9.45 -70.42 -26.02
C LEU A 4 -9.52 -69.75 -24.63
N THR A 5 -8.62 -70.10 -23.73
CA THR A 5 -8.33 -69.31 -22.52
C THR A 5 -7.28 -68.25 -22.85
N ALA A 6 -7.75 -67.09 -23.31
CA ALA A 6 -6.91 -65.92 -23.57
C ALA A 6 -6.33 -65.37 -22.26
N SER A 7 -5.01 -65.25 -22.25
CA SER A 7 -4.22 -64.69 -21.14
C SER A 7 -4.50 -63.20 -20.98
N LEU A 8 -4.90 -62.77 -19.78
CA LEU A 8 -5.02 -61.37 -19.44
C LEU A 8 -3.83 -60.96 -18.55
N ARG A 9 -2.70 -60.63 -19.19
CA ARG A 9 -1.60 -59.94 -18.48
C ARG A 9 -1.98 -58.47 -18.35
N LEU A 10 -2.38 -58.06 -17.15
CA LEU A 10 -2.56 -56.65 -16.80
C LEU A 10 -1.20 -55.94 -16.89
N LEU A 11 -0.98 -55.14 -17.94
CA LEU A 11 0.08 -54.14 -17.97
C LEU A 11 -0.43 -52.88 -17.25
N THR A 12 -0.10 -52.76 -15.97
CA THR A 12 -0.28 -51.52 -15.20
C THR A 12 0.80 -50.51 -15.60
N SER A 13 0.48 -49.61 -16.53
CA SER A 13 1.33 -48.48 -16.88
C SER A 13 1.21 -47.39 -15.81
N VAL A 14 2.09 -47.40 -14.82
CA VAL A 14 2.21 -46.34 -13.81
C VAL A 14 2.91 -45.15 -14.47
N LEU A 15 2.14 -44.16 -14.91
CA LEU A 15 2.66 -42.88 -15.38
C LEU A 15 3.12 -42.08 -14.16
N ALA A 16 4.42 -42.13 -13.85
CA ALA A 16 5.02 -41.31 -12.80
C ALA A 16 5.04 -39.84 -13.25
N MET A 17 4.04 -39.06 -12.83
CA MET A 17 4.06 -37.60 -12.95
C MET A 17 5.07 -37.05 -11.93
N PRO A 18 6.15 -36.37 -12.36
CA PRO A 18 7.03 -35.69 -11.44
C PRO A 18 6.26 -34.51 -10.84
N LEU A 19 6.00 -34.55 -9.53
CA LEU A 19 5.59 -33.39 -8.75
C LEU A 19 6.78 -32.43 -8.69
N ALA A 20 7.01 -31.67 -9.76
CA ALA A 20 7.90 -30.53 -9.74
C ALA A 20 7.19 -29.39 -9.00
N MET A 21 7.10 -29.51 -7.66
CA MET A 21 6.83 -28.38 -6.77
C MET A 21 8.08 -27.51 -6.73
N GLY A 22 8.28 -26.74 -7.79
CA GLY A 22 9.23 -25.63 -7.78
C GLY A 22 8.69 -24.50 -6.88
N PRO A 23 9.56 -23.79 -6.14
CA PRO A 23 9.12 -22.64 -5.36
C PRO A 23 8.54 -21.59 -6.29
N ALA A 24 7.27 -21.23 -6.06
CA ALA A 24 6.67 -20.06 -6.68
C ALA A 24 7.23 -18.81 -5.98
N TRP A 25 8.27 -18.21 -6.56
CA TRP A 25 8.73 -16.89 -6.12
C TRP A 25 7.71 -15.85 -6.56
N ALA A 26 7.06 -15.20 -5.59
CA ALA A 26 6.25 -14.03 -5.86
C ALA A 26 7.17 -12.89 -6.35
N GLN A 27 6.98 -12.44 -7.59
CA GLN A 27 7.65 -11.24 -8.10
C GLN A 27 7.00 -10.01 -7.47
N GLN A 28 7.60 -9.52 -6.38
CA GLN A 28 7.27 -8.21 -5.84
C GLN A 28 7.69 -7.16 -6.88
N SER A 29 6.72 -6.48 -7.49
CA SER A 29 7.01 -5.37 -8.38
C SER A 29 7.72 -4.26 -7.60
N ALA A 30 8.72 -3.62 -8.22
CA ALA A 30 9.34 -2.45 -7.63
C ALA A 30 8.25 -1.41 -7.28
N PRO A 31 8.33 -0.76 -6.10
CA PRO A 31 7.35 0.25 -5.73
C PRO A 31 7.27 1.33 -6.81
N ALA A 32 6.07 1.65 -7.25
CA ALA A 32 5.86 2.77 -8.15
C ALA A 32 6.30 4.08 -7.47
N PRO A 33 6.83 5.07 -8.21
CA PRO A 33 7.10 6.39 -7.66
C PRO A 33 5.86 6.97 -6.99
N ALA A 34 5.99 7.49 -5.76
CA ALA A 34 4.85 7.93 -4.97
C ALA A 34 5.17 9.15 -4.09
N LEU A 35 4.13 9.90 -3.74
CA LEU A 35 4.15 10.89 -2.67
C LEU A 35 3.15 10.42 -1.63
N THR A 36 3.64 10.03 -0.45
CA THR A 36 2.80 9.45 0.61
C THR A 36 2.57 10.50 1.69
N LEU A 37 1.32 10.64 2.13
CA LEU A 37 0.92 11.47 3.27
C LEU A 37 0.26 10.59 4.33
N GLU A 38 0.77 10.64 5.56
CA GLU A 38 0.26 9.86 6.69
C GLU A 38 -0.08 10.79 7.85
N LEU A 39 -1.27 10.62 8.43
CA LEU A 39 -1.60 11.20 9.74
C LEU A 39 -1.03 10.29 10.82
N ASN A 40 0.07 10.71 11.44
CA ASN A 40 0.79 9.93 12.44
C ASN A 40 0.31 10.19 13.87
N GLY A 41 -0.37 11.32 14.11
CA GLY A 41 -0.98 11.57 15.41
C GLY A 41 -1.96 12.75 15.42
N ALA A 42 -2.95 12.67 16.29
CA ALA A 42 -3.89 13.73 16.61
C ALA A 42 -3.98 13.89 18.13
N GLN A 43 -3.81 15.11 18.63
CA GLN A 43 -3.86 15.43 20.06
C GLN A 43 -4.67 16.71 20.30
N ALA A 44 -5.27 16.85 21.47
CA ALA A 44 -5.83 18.14 21.88
C ALA A 44 -4.72 19.19 22.06
N SER A 45 -5.03 20.45 21.77
CA SER A 45 -4.15 21.60 21.98
C SER A 45 -4.94 22.79 22.49
N GLU A 46 -4.25 23.84 22.97
CA GLU A 46 -4.90 25.07 23.43
C GLU A 46 -5.77 25.74 22.35
N LYS A 47 -5.46 25.51 21.06
CA LYS A 47 -6.20 26.09 19.93
C LYS A 47 -7.27 25.17 19.36
N GLY A 48 -7.33 23.91 19.79
CA GLY A 48 -8.22 22.90 19.21
C GLY A 48 -7.49 21.57 19.05
N CYS A 49 -7.09 21.24 17.82
CA CYS A 49 -6.44 19.97 17.50
C CYS A 49 -5.02 20.18 16.96
N ARG A 50 -4.08 19.38 17.43
CA ARG A 50 -2.71 19.28 16.95
C ARG A 50 -2.56 18.01 16.15
N LEU A 51 -2.32 18.14 14.86
CA LEU A 51 -2.10 17.02 13.94
C LEU A 51 -0.62 16.91 13.60
N THR A 52 -0.09 15.69 13.61
CA THR A 52 1.27 15.37 13.17
C THR A 52 1.18 14.53 11.92
N PHE A 53 1.77 15.02 10.82
CA PHE A 53 1.80 14.34 9.54
C PHE A 53 3.22 13.95 9.17
N VAL A 54 3.34 12.83 8.48
CA VAL A 54 4.57 12.38 7.82
C VAL A 54 4.32 12.40 6.32
N VAL A 55 5.15 13.15 5.58
CA VAL A 55 5.15 13.14 4.11
C VAL A 55 6.46 12.54 3.62
N ASN A 56 6.39 11.65 2.63
CA ASN A 56 7.57 11.01 2.03
C ASN A 56 7.50 11.09 0.51
N ASN A 57 8.56 11.64 -0.10
CA ASN A 57 8.68 11.84 -1.54
C ASN A 57 9.58 10.76 -2.17
N THR A 58 8.97 9.77 -2.79
CA THR A 58 9.66 8.75 -3.61
C THR A 58 9.34 8.91 -5.10
N LEU A 59 8.97 10.12 -5.55
CA LEU A 59 8.69 10.41 -6.96
C LEU A 59 9.93 10.41 -7.87
N GLY A 60 11.13 10.47 -7.29
CA GLY A 60 12.39 10.56 -8.03
C GLY A 60 12.76 11.98 -8.49
N ALA A 61 12.04 13.00 -8.02
CA ALA A 61 12.32 14.41 -8.31
C ALA A 61 12.04 15.30 -7.09
N ASP A 62 12.68 16.47 -7.05
CA ASP A 62 12.46 17.47 -6.01
C ASP A 62 11.10 18.16 -6.20
N LEU A 63 10.38 18.36 -5.10
CA LEU A 63 9.18 19.20 -5.08
C LEU A 63 9.56 20.57 -4.52
N SER A 64 9.48 21.63 -5.33
CA SER A 64 9.69 23.00 -4.86
C SER A 64 8.59 23.48 -3.92
N LYS A 65 7.42 22.81 -3.95
CA LYS A 65 6.31 23.02 -3.01
C LYS A 65 5.47 21.74 -2.88
N ALA A 66 5.22 21.31 -1.65
CA ALA A 66 4.27 20.28 -1.28
C ALA A 66 3.24 20.89 -0.32
N ALA A 67 1.99 20.99 -0.76
CA ALA A 67 0.88 21.45 0.06
C ALA A 67 -0.36 20.61 -0.22
N PHE A 68 -1.10 20.26 0.81
CA PHE A 68 -2.29 19.42 0.72
C PHE A 68 -3.48 20.16 1.31
N GLU A 69 -4.56 20.25 0.55
CA GLU A 69 -5.84 20.71 1.07
C GLU A 69 -6.56 19.51 1.70
N ILE A 70 -6.98 19.67 2.95
CA ILE A 70 -7.71 18.64 3.69
C ILE A 70 -9.08 19.19 4.11
N ALA A 71 -10.08 18.32 4.06
CA ALA A 71 -11.43 18.61 4.56
C ALA A 71 -11.58 18.15 6.01
N LEU A 72 -12.01 19.06 6.88
CA LEU A 72 -12.42 18.73 8.24
C LEU A 72 -13.94 18.55 8.25
N PHE A 73 -14.37 17.44 8.81
CA PHE A 73 -15.78 17.08 8.94
C PHE A 73 -16.25 17.42 10.36
N ASN A 74 -17.48 17.91 10.49
CA ASN A 74 -18.15 18.04 11.78
C ASN A 74 -18.77 16.71 12.22
N GLU A 75 -19.39 16.71 13.40
CA GLU A 75 -20.05 15.52 13.98
C GLU A 75 -21.23 15.01 13.14
N ALA A 76 -21.81 15.85 12.28
CA ALA A 76 -22.86 15.44 11.34
C ALA A 76 -22.30 14.77 10.07
N GLY A 77 -20.97 14.60 9.95
CA GLY A 77 -20.34 14.02 8.78
C GLY A 77 -20.37 14.94 7.55
N VAL A 78 -20.53 16.24 7.76
CA VAL A 78 -20.48 17.26 6.70
C VAL A 78 -19.17 18.03 6.81
N VAL A 79 -18.61 18.45 5.67
CA VAL A 79 -17.43 19.32 5.65
C VAL A 79 -17.73 20.63 6.37
N ASP A 80 -17.03 20.87 7.48
CA ASP A 80 -17.07 22.13 8.23
C ASP A 80 -16.18 23.17 7.55
N ARG A 81 -14.96 22.79 7.20
CA ARG A 81 -13.98 23.66 6.55
C ARG A 81 -12.92 22.89 5.77
N LEU A 82 -12.30 23.58 4.81
CA LEU A 82 -11.10 23.13 4.11
C LEU A 82 -9.89 23.90 4.67
N THR A 83 -8.75 23.22 4.82
CA THR A 83 -7.50 23.87 5.22
C THR A 83 -6.32 23.36 4.40
N VAL A 84 -5.37 24.24 4.12
CA VAL A 84 -4.15 23.90 3.38
C VAL A 84 -3.02 23.67 4.37
N LEU A 85 -2.47 22.46 4.36
CA LEU A 85 -1.28 22.09 5.10
C LEU A 85 -0.05 22.27 4.20
N ASP A 86 0.78 23.28 4.50
CA ASP A 86 1.96 23.62 3.71
C ASP A 86 3.23 22.97 4.28
N PHE A 87 3.76 21.99 3.56
CA PHE A 87 4.99 21.28 3.89
C PHE A 87 6.23 21.91 3.25
N LYS A 88 6.11 23.05 2.54
CA LYS A 88 7.21 23.75 1.84
C LYS A 88 7.87 22.85 0.79
N ASP A 89 9.15 23.06 0.52
CA ASP A 89 9.93 22.19 -0.35
C ASP A 89 10.06 20.77 0.26
N LEU A 90 10.11 19.79 -0.62
CA LEU A 90 10.29 18.38 -0.28
C LEU A 90 11.20 17.70 -1.32
N PRO A 91 12.53 17.63 -1.06
CA PRO A 91 13.48 17.04 -1.98
C PRO A 91 13.24 15.55 -2.24
N ALA A 92 13.77 15.04 -3.34
CA ALA A 92 13.66 13.64 -3.73
C ALA A 92 14.25 12.71 -2.64
N GLY A 93 13.51 11.63 -2.34
CA GLY A 93 13.92 10.63 -1.36
C GLY A 93 13.90 11.13 0.08
N LYS A 94 13.26 12.27 0.37
CA LYS A 94 13.15 12.81 1.72
C LYS A 94 11.79 12.54 2.34
N THR A 95 11.84 12.37 3.66
CA THR A 95 10.69 12.33 4.55
C THR A 95 10.69 13.59 5.39
N LYS A 96 9.52 14.20 5.57
CA LYS A 96 9.32 15.36 6.43
C LYS A 96 8.19 15.08 7.40
N VAL A 97 8.45 15.34 8.68
CA VAL A 97 7.44 15.29 9.74
C VAL A 97 7.05 16.72 10.07
N THR A 98 5.77 17.04 10.02
CA THR A 98 5.29 18.40 10.31
C THR A 98 4.05 18.36 11.16
N ARG A 99 3.98 19.29 12.09
CA ARG A 99 2.86 19.45 13.01
C ARG A 99 2.08 20.70 12.66
N PHE A 100 0.77 20.59 12.65
CA PHE A 100 -0.16 21.69 12.40
C PHE A 100 -1.12 21.81 13.57
N ASP A 101 -1.29 23.03 14.08
CA ASP A 101 -2.34 23.36 15.05
C ASP A 101 -3.54 23.92 14.29
N LEU A 102 -4.65 23.18 14.33
CA LEU A 102 -5.90 23.56 13.70
C LEU A 102 -6.88 24.03 14.76
N ALA A 103 -7.56 25.13 14.44
CA ALA A 103 -8.68 25.58 15.25
C ALA A 103 -9.80 24.55 15.22
N GLY A 104 -10.34 24.22 16.40
CA GLY A 104 -11.54 23.38 16.55
C GLY A 104 -12.81 24.03 16.03
#